data_AF-A0A3N5S8W7-F1
#
_entry.id   AF-A0A3N5S8W7-F1
#
_cell.length_a   1.000
_cell.length_b   1.000
_cell.length_c   1.000
_cell.angle_alpha   90.00
_cell.angle_beta   90.00
_cell.angle_gamma   90.00
#
_symmetry.space_group_name_H-M   'P 1'
#
loop_
_entity.id
_entity.type
_entity.pdbx_description
1 polymer ?
#
loop_
_entity_poly.entity_id
_entity_poly.type
_entity_poly.pdbx_seq_one_letter_code
_entity_poly.pdbx_strand_id
1 'polypeptide(L)'
;MDEPWRVERLNQNTKQFIGGLKSMGFDTMLTETAIVPVLCGDDETAFAMTREAQHNDVFVLPVVSPAVPEGLARLRATVTAAHDPSEIERA
;
A
#
# COMPACT_ATOMS: atom_id res chain seq x y z
N MET A 1 -11.57 23.47 -8.80
CA MET A 1 -11.44 22.40 -7.81
C MET A 1 -11.44 23.06 -6.45
N ASP A 2 -12.44 22.77 -5.62
CA ASP A 2 -12.71 23.55 -4.40
C ASP A 2 -11.80 23.16 -3.21
N GLU A 3 -11.04 22.06 -3.32
CA GLU A 3 -10.15 21.56 -2.27
C GLU A 3 -8.77 21.10 -2.82
N PRO A 4 -7.95 21.99 -3.41
CA PRO A 4 -6.65 21.63 -4.00
C PRO A 4 -5.66 21.05 -2.98
N TRP A 5 -5.82 21.43 -1.70
CA TRP A 5 -5.00 20.93 -0.60
C TRP A 5 -5.12 19.41 -0.42
N ARG A 6 -6.27 18.79 -0.74
CA ARG A 6 -6.47 17.33 -0.63
C ARG A 6 -5.59 16.60 -1.64
N VAL A 7 -5.49 17.13 -2.85
CA VAL A 7 -4.65 16.54 -3.91
C VAL A 7 -3.18 16.64 -3.53
N GLU A 8 -2.75 17.81 -3.05
CA GLU A 8 -1.38 18.02 -2.61
C GLU A 8 -1.02 17.08 -1.44
N ARG A 9 -1.90 16.97 -0.43
CA ARG A 9 -1.70 16.08 0.71
C ARG A 9 -1.69 14.61 0.30
N LEU A 10 -2.59 14.18 -0.59
CA LEU A 10 -2.62 12.83 -1.13
C LEU A 10 -1.29 12.49 -1.82
N ASN A 11 -0.77 13.40 -2.65
CA ASN A 11 0.47 13.21 -3.38
C ASN A 11 1.68 13.12 -2.43
N GLN A 12 1.71 13.95 -1.38
CA GLN A 12 2.76 13.90 -0.35
C GLN A 12 2.73 12.57 0.42
N ASN A 13 1.56 12.18 0.92
CA ASN A 13 1.37 10.93 1.65
C ASN A 13 1.74 9.72 0.77
N THR A 14 1.33 9.72 -0.49
CA THR A 14 1.64 8.66 -1.46
C THR A 14 3.14 8.52 -1.68
N LYS A 15 3.86 9.64 -1.86
CA LYS A 15 5.32 9.63 -2.03
C LYS A 15 6.03 9.12 -0.77
N GLN A 16 5.60 9.55 0.42
CA GLN A 16 6.16 9.08 1.68
C GLN A 16 5.97 7.57 1.84
N PHE A 17 4.75 7.07 1.61
CA PHE A 17 4.42 5.65 1.76
C PHE A 17 5.20 4.76 0.77
N ILE A 18 5.22 5.13 -0.52
CA ILE A 18 6.00 4.39 -1.54
C ILE A 18 7.50 4.42 -1.20
N GLY A 19 8.01 5.58 -0.77
CA GLY A 19 9.41 5.73 -0.39
C GLY A 19 9.81 4.84 0.79
N GLY A 20 8.97 4.76 1.82
CA GLY A 20 9.16 3.90 2.99
C GLY A 20 9.13 2.42 2.63
N LEU A 21 8.14 1.98 1.85
CA LEU A 21 8.08 0.59 1.39
C LEU A 21 9.32 0.20 0.57
N LYS A 22 9.75 1.05 -0.37
CA LYS A 22 10.94 0.82 -1.18
C LYS A 22 12.23 0.79 -0.34
N SER A 23 12.35 1.65 0.68
CA SER A 23 13.54 1.66 1.55
C SER A 23 13.63 0.42 2.43
N MET A 24 12.50 -0.20 2.77
CA MET A 24 12.42 -1.49 3.46
C MET A 24 12.63 -2.70 2.51
N GLY A 25 12.74 -2.48 1.20
CA GLY A 25 12.98 -3.54 0.22
C GLY A 25 11.73 -4.19 -0.36
N PHE A 26 10.53 -3.63 -0.11
CA PHE A 26 9.30 -4.10 -0.74
C PHE A 26 9.22 -3.68 -2.21
N ASP A 27 8.69 -4.57 -3.06
CA ASP A 27 8.41 -4.27 -4.46
C ASP A 27 7.02 -3.63 -4.61
N THR A 28 7.00 -2.32 -4.85
CA THR A 28 5.78 -1.56 -5.14
C THR A 28 5.42 -1.49 -6.63
N MET A 29 6.09 -2.28 -7.45
CA MET A 29 6.06 -2.22 -8.91
C MET A 29 6.38 -0.79 -9.41
N LEU A 30 5.77 -0.40 -10.53
CA LEU A 30 5.91 0.93 -11.15
C LEU A 30 4.87 1.95 -10.65
N THR A 31 4.26 1.74 -9.48
CA THR A 31 3.21 2.65 -9.01
C THR A 31 3.77 4.04 -8.68
N GLU A 32 3.03 5.06 -9.11
CA GLU A 32 3.21 6.47 -8.71
C GLU A 32 1.91 7.06 -8.16
N THR A 33 0.92 6.20 -7.87
CA THR A 33 -0.44 6.60 -7.52
C THR A 33 -0.80 6.18 -6.09
N ALA A 34 -1.90 6.71 -5.55
CA ALA A 34 -2.37 6.40 -4.20
C ALA A 34 -2.85 4.95 -4.00
N ILE A 35 -2.94 4.15 -5.08
CA ILE A 35 -3.16 2.72 -5.01
C ILE A 35 -1.80 2.04 -5.14
N VAL A 36 -1.27 1.58 -4.01
CA VAL A 36 0.09 1.08 -3.91
C VAL A 36 0.05 -0.45 -3.79
N PRO A 37 0.37 -1.19 -4.87
CA PRO A 37 0.58 -2.63 -4.77
C PRO A 37 1.84 -2.92 -3.95
N VAL A 38 1.85 -4.00 -3.18
CA VAL A 38 3.04 -4.59 -2.56
C VAL A 38 3.10 -6.04 -2.99
N LEU A 39 4.06 -6.40 -3.84
CA LEU A 39 4.14 -7.74 -4.42
C LEU A 39 4.50 -8.78 -3.35
N CYS A 40 3.70 -9.85 -3.28
CA CYS A 40 3.91 -10.97 -2.37
C CYS A 40 4.36 -12.23 -3.10
N GLY A 41 4.06 -12.35 -4.40
CA GLY A 41 4.33 -13.54 -5.21
C GLY A 41 3.17 -14.53 -5.15
N ASP A 42 2.99 -15.20 -4.02
CA ASP A 42 1.96 -16.22 -3.84
C ASP A 42 0.82 -15.81 -2.88
N ASP A 43 -0.30 -16.52 -2.98
CA ASP A 43 -1.52 -16.23 -2.24
C ASP A 43 -1.34 -16.45 -0.72
N GLU A 44 -0.58 -17.46 -0.30
CA GLU A 44 -0.35 -17.77 1.12
C GLU A 44 0.45 -16.66 1.81
N THR A 45 1.51 -16.19 1.15
CA THR A 45 2.30 -15.04 1.58
C THR A 45 1.44 -13.78 1.68
N ALA A 46 0.61 -13.49 0.66
CA ALA A 46 -0.29 -12.34 0.69
C ALA A 46 -1.28 -12.40 1.87
N PHE A 47 -1.86 -13.56 2.16
CA PHE A 47 -2.74 -13.73 3.31
C PHE A 47 -2.00 -13.62 4.64
N ALA A 48 -0.79 -14.18 4.74
CA ALA A 48 0.02 -14.10 5.96
C ALA A 48 0.41 -12.64 6.27
N MET A 49 0.89 -11.89 5.28
CA MET A 49 1.22 -10.48 5.43
C MET A 49 -0.01 -9.64 5.76
N THR A 50 -1.17 -9.94 5.16
CA THR A 50 -2.44 -9.26 5.50
C THR A 50 -2.80 -9.45 6.97
N ARG A 51 -2.73 -10.70 7.46
CA ARG A 51 -3.04 -11.00 8.87
C ARG A 51 -2.09 -10.28 9.80
N GLU A 52 -0.79 -10.31 9.49
CA GLU A 52 0.22 -9.64 10.31
C GLU A 52 0.04 -8.13 10.34
N ALA A 53 -0.22 -7.50 9.19
CA ALA A 53 -0.53 -6.07 9.12
C ALA A 53 -1.74 -5.73 10.01
N GLN A 54 -2.82 -6.52 9.92
CA GLN A 54 -4.03 -6.31 10.73
C GLN A 54 -3.77 -6.50 12.23
N HIS A 55 -2.92 -7.45 12.63
CA HIS A 55 -2.49 -7.61 14.02
C HIS A 55 -1.71 -6.40 14.55
N ASN A 56 -1.04 -5.65 13.67
CA ASN A 56 -0.31 -4.42 13.99
C ASN A 56 -1.16 -3.15 13.79
N ASP A 57 -2.49 -3.28 13.76
CA ASP A 57 -3.44 -2.19 13.53
C ASP A 57 -3.22 -1.46 12.18
N VAL A 58 -2.82 -2.20 11.14
CA VAL A 58 -2.68 -1.73 9.76
C VAL A 58 -3.64 -2.49 8.85
N PHE A 59 -4.61 -1.79 8.28
CA PHE A 59 -5.58 -2.40 7.38
C PHE A 59 -5.10 -2.35 5.93
N VAL A 60 -4.96 -3.53 5.32
CA VAL A 60 -4.63 -3.71 3.90
C VAL A 60 -5.38 -4.90 3.33
N LEU A 61 -5.63 -4.89 2.02
CA LEU A 61 -6.37 -5.94 1.33
C LEU A 61 -5.43 -6.80 0.46
N PRO A 62 -5.49 -8.13 0.54
CA PRO A 62 -4.82 -9.00 -0.41
C PRO A 62 -5.59 -9.01 -1.74
N VAL A 63 -4.85 -9.09 -2.84
CA VAL A 63 -5.35 -9.30 -4.19
C VAL A 63 -4.64 -10.54 -4.74
N VAL A 64 -5.41 -11.61 -4.87
CA VAL A 64 -4.96 -12.98 -5.14
C VAL A 64 -5.71 -13.57 -6.34
N SER A 65 -5.35 -14.79 -6.76
CA SER A 65 -6.06 -15.49 -7.83
C SER A 65 -7.56 -15.65 -7.54
N PRO A 66 -8.45 -15.57 -8.54
CA PRO A 66 -8.19 -15.36 -9.98
C PRO A 66 -8.14 -13.87 -10.39
N ALA A 67 -8.16 -12.93 -9.45
CA ALA A 67 -8.18 -11.50 -9.76
C ALA A 67 -6.85 -11.02 -10.37
N VAL A 68 -5.76 -11.73 -10.08
CA VAL A 68 -4.44 -11.55 -10.68
C VAL A 68 -3.88 -12.91 -11.11
N PRO A 69 -2.95 -12.97 -12.07
CA PRO A 69 -2.28 -14.21 -12.42
C PRO A 69 -1.53 -14.82 -11.22
N GLU A 70 -1.38 -16.14 -11.23
CA GLU A 70 -0.52 -16.85 -10.27
C GLU A 70 0.91 -16.28 -10.28
N GLY A 71 1.55 -16.24 -9.11
CA GLY A 71 2.87 -15.63 -8.94
C GLY A 71 2.85 -14.09 -8.88
N LEU A 72 1.70 -13.44 -9.01
CA LEU A 72 1.52 -11.98 -8.90
C LEU A 72 0.54 -11.56 -7.80
N ALA A 73 0.37 -12.41 -6.79
CA ALA A 73 -0.35 -12.06 -5.58
C ALA A 73 0.31 -10.85 -4.92
N ARG A 74 -0.52 -9.92 -4.41
CA ARG A 74 -0.02 -8.65 -3.85
C ARG A 74 -0.99 -8.11 -2.81
N LEU A 75 -0.50 -7.24 -1.94
CA LEU A 75 -1.35 -6.37 -1.13
C LEU A 75 -1.72 -5.12 -1.91
N ARG A 76 -2.90 -4.56 -1.69
CA ARG A 76 -3.35 -3.27 -2.24
C ARG A 76 -3.57 -2.28 -1.11
N ALA A 77 -2.54 -1.49 -0.82
CA ALA A 77 -2.65 -0.35 0.08
C ALA A 77 -3.31 0.83 -0.63
N THR A 78 -4.15 1.57 0.10
CA THR A 78 -4.84 2.76 -0.43
C THR A 78 -4.52 3.94 0.46
N VAL A 79 -3.68 4.84 -0.04
CA VAL A 79 -3.29 6.06 0.68
C VAL A 79 -4.36 7.11 0.47
N THR A 80 -4.68 7.88 1.51
CA THR A 80 -5.64 8.98 1.41
C THR A 80 -5.06 10.29 1.93
N ALA A 81 -5.68 11.41 1.53
CA ALA A 81 -5.33 12.73 2.06
C ALA A 81 -5.64 12.88 3.56
N ALA A 82 -6.46 12.00 4.13
CA ALA A 82 -6.87 12.03 5.52
C ALA A 82 -5.82 11.42 6.47
N HIS A 83 -4.85 10.67 5.95
CA HIS A 83 -3.78 10.11 6.78
C HIS A 83 -2.86 11.21 7.28
N ASP A 84 -2.49 11.13 8.55
CA ASP A 84 -1.40 11.89 9.12
C ASP A 84 -0.04 11.30 8.67
N PRO A 85 1.02 12.10 8.50
CA PRO A 85 2.31 11.60 8.03
C PRO A 85 2.93 10.62 9.04
N SER A 86 2.58 10.73 10.33
CA SER A 86 3.02 9.78 11.36
C SER A 86 2.29 8.44 11.24
N GLU A 87 1.03 8.41 10.77
CA GLU A 87 0.33 7.15 10.47
C GLU A 87 0.98 6.44 9.28
N ILE A 88 1.43 7.20 8.27
CA ILE A 88 2.16 6.69 7.11
C ILE A 88 3.54 6.15 7.51
N GLU A 89 4.24 6.81 8.43
CA GLU A 89 5.56 6.36 8.91
C GLU A 89 5.47 5.11 9.80
N ARG A 90 4.38 4.98 10.57
CA ARG A 90 4.13 3.80 11.43
C ARG A 90 3.78 2.55 10.63
N ALA A 91 3.07 2.71 9.51
CA ALA A 91 2.52 1.63 8.69
C ALA A 91 3.61 0.88 7.90
#